data_AF-A0A9W6DTF6-F1
#
_entry.id   AF-A0A9W6DTF6-F1
#
_cell.length_a   1.000
_cell.length_b   1.000
_cell.length_c   1.000
_cell.angle_alpha   90.00
_cell.angle_beta   90.00
_cell.angle_gamma   90.00
#
_symmetry.space_group_name_H-M   'P 1'
#
loop_
_entity.id
_entity.type
_entity.pdbx_description
1 polymer ?
#
loop_
_entity_poly.entity_id
_entity_poly.type
_entity_poly.pdbx_seq_one_letter_code
_entity_poly.pdbx_strand_id
1 'polypeptide(L)'
;MLLNPFRPCSGSPTFQEEYRNSNYIPEVIETELGRQIVAPDTPYVAAAGPNALYFIDTRFDPETAQHIKLQIEKASVPQPDEYIAIDEIEVTAEVKNRTTGETTFVFDPVYVRVLFARGINRHNPDIKLPEYGPAGDWLVTYDLDDILATSGSKG
;
A
#
# COMPACT_ATOMS: atom_id res chain seq x y z
N MET A 1 21.19 -7.11 8.98
CA MET A 1 20.37 -6.01 8.43
C MET A 1 19.00 -6.59 8.13
N LEU A 2 17.91 -6.03 8.66
CA LEU A 2 16.57 -6.43 8.21
C LEU A 2 16.46 -6.00 6.74
N LEU A 3 16.44 -6.97 5.83
CA LEU A 3 16.11 -6.73 4.43
C LEU A 3 14.68 -6.20 4.39
N ASN A 4 14.44 -5.11 3.64
CA ASN A 4 13.10 -4.63 3.42
C ASN A 4 12.33 -5.75 2.69
N PRO A 5 11.23 -6.30 3.26
CA PRO A 5 10.48 -7.38 2.63
C PRO A 5 9.89 -6.97 1.27
N PHE A 6 9.74 -5.67 1.00
CA PHE A 6 9.35 -5.14 -0.30
C PHE A 6 10.50 -5.08 -1.33
N ARG A 7 11.76 -5.30 -0.91
CA ARG A 7 12.97 -5.23 -1.76
C ARG A 7 14.01 -6.32 -1.42
N PRO A 8 13.69 -7.62 -1.52
CA PRO A 8 14.62 -8.69 -1.15
C PRO A 8 15.64 -9.02 -2.25
N CYS A 9 15.37 -8.66 -3.51
CA CYS A 9 16.22 -9.01 -4.64
C CYS A 9 17.31 -7.96 -4.88
N SER A 10 18.56 -8.40 -5.00
CA SER A 10 19.67 -7.54 -5.45
C SER A 10 19.49 -7.10 -6.90
N GLY A 11 19.97 -5.91 -7.25
CA GLY A 11 19.83 -5.34 -8.59
C GLY A 11 18.54 -4.54 -8.80
N SER A 12 18.40 -3.93 -9.97
CA SER A 12 17.25 -3.08 -10.30
C SER A 12 15.95 -3.89 -10.33
N PRO A 13 14.85 -3.38 -9.74
CA PRO A 13 13.55 -4.03 -9.81
C PRO A 13 13.00 -4.04 -11.23
N THR A 14 12.10 -4.98 -11.51
CA THR A 14 11.30 -4.99 -12.73
C THR A 14 9.84 -4.75 -12.37
N PHE A 15 9.13 -3.96 -13.18
CA PHE A 15 7.74 -3.59 -12.94
C PHE A 15 6.85 -3.93 -14.14
N GLN A 16 5.54 -3.94 -13.93
CA GLN A 16 4.55 -3.93 -15.01
C GLN A 16 4.44 -2.52 -15.60
N GLU A 17 5.30 -2.23 -16.57
CA GLU A 17 5.43 -0.90 -17.19
C GLU A 17 4.16 -0.46 -17.94
N GLU A 18 3.28 -1.39 -18.33
CA GLU A 18 1.98 -1.07 -18.94
C GLU A 18 1.11 -0.19 -18.03
N TYR A 19 1.26 -0.29 -16.71
CA TYR A 19 0.55 0.53 -15.72
C TYR A 19 1.37 1.72 -15.22
N ARG A 20 2.65 1.84 -15.61
CA ARG A 20 3.54 2.99 -15.31
C ARG A 20 3.64 3.98 -16.47
N ASN A 21 3.20 3.57 -17.66
CA ASN A 21 3.22 4.40 -18.85
C ASN A 21 2.39 5.69 -18.63
N SER A 22 2.87 6.83 -19.15
CA SER A 22 2.15 8.11 -19.11
C SER A 22 0.74 8.07 -19.71
N ASN A 23 0.44 7.07 -20.54
CA ASN A 23 -0.87 6.88 -21.15
C ASN A 23 -1.82 6.00 -20.31
N TYR A 24 -1.34 5.36 -19.24
CA TYR A 24 -2.20 4.62 -18.34
C TYR A 24 -2.99 5.58 -17.46
N ILE A 25 -4.31 5.43 -17.48
CA ILE A 25 -5.24 6.19 -16.66
C ILE A 25 -5.89 5.19 -15.71
N PRO A 26 -5.63 5.25 -14.39
CA PRO A 26 -6.27 4.35 -13.44
C PRO A 26 -7.76 4.69 -13.31
N GLU A 27 -8.54 3.69 -12.93
CA GLU A 27 -9.94 3.91 -12.55
C GLU A 27 -10.00 4.70 -11.24
N VAL A 28 -10.95 5.63 -11.14
CA VAL A 28 -11.22 6.44 -9.95
C VAL A 28 -12.66 6.23 -9.53
N ILE A 29 -12.85 5.92 -8.25
CA ILE A 29 -14.16 5.76 -7.63
C ILE A 29 -14.40 6.83 -6.56
N GLU A 30 -15.67 7.20 -6.37
CA GLU A 30 -16.10 8.03 -5.24
C GLU A 30 -16.45 7.13 -4.06
N THR A 31 -15.88 7.42 -2.88
CA THR A 31 -16.19 6.72 -1.62
C THR A 31 -16.69 7.72 -0.57
N GLU A 32 -17.22 7.23 0.54
CA GLU A 32 -17.60 8.10 1.68
C GLU A 32 -16.41 8.88 2.25
N LEU A 33 -15.18 8.41 2.01
CA LEU A 33 -13.94 9.05 2.45
C LEU A 33 -13.30 9.92 1.34
N GLY A 34 -14.00 10.11 0.22
CA GLY A 34 -13.54 10.86 -0.95
C GLY A 34 -13.10 9.96 -2.10
N ARG A 35 -12.51 10.57 -3.13
CA ARG A 35 -12.05 9.88 -4.34
C ARG A 35 -10.88 8.95 -4.04
N GLN A 36 -10.92 7.77 -4.65
CA GLN A 36 -9.85 6.78 -4.54
C GLN A 36 -9.57 6.16 -5.91
N ILE A 37 -8.29 5.94 -6.21
CA ILE A 37 -7.91 5.13 -7.36
C ILE A 37 -8.08 3.64 -7.06
N VAL A 38 -8.40 2.89 -8.09
CA VAL A 38 -8.47 1.42 -8.04
C VAL A 38 -7.22 0.85 -8.69
N ALA A 39 -6.55 -0.06 -7.98
CA ALA A 39 -5.42 -0.79 -8.54
C ALA A 39 -5.90 -1.77 -9.61
N PRO A 40 -5.13 -1.99 -10.70
CA PRO A 40 -5.47 -2.98 -11.70
C PRO A 40 -5.52 -4.39 -11.12
N ASP A 41 -6.26 -5.28 -11.78
CA ASP A 41 -6.40 -6.68 -11.41
C ASP A 41 -5.13 -7.49 -11.76
N THR A 42 -4.11 -7.28 -10.94
CA THR A 42 -2.78 -7.91 -11.03
C THR A 42 -2.17 -7.99 -9.64
N PRO A 43 -1.38 -9.02 -9.32
CA PRO A 43 -0.70 -9.11 -8.03
C PRO A 43 0.46 -8.10 -7.91
N TYR A 44 0.90 -7.48 -9.01
CA TYR A 44 2.11 -6.65 -9.01
C TYR A 44 1.87 -5.14 -8.85
N VAL A 45 0.62 -4.73 -8.68
CA VAL A 45 0.26 -3.31 -8.48
C VAL A 45 -0.77 -3.20 -7.37
N ALA A 46 -0.43 -2.44 -6.34
CA ALA A 46 -1.22 -2.25 -5.13
C ALA A 46 -1.71 -0.81 -5.04
N ALA A 47 -2.93 -0.60 -4.56
CA ALA A 47 -3.37 0.73 -4.15
C ALA A 47 -2.64 1.13 -2.85
N ALA A 48 -1.95 2.26 -2.89
CA ALA A 48 -1.07 2.75 -1.82
C ALA A 48 -1.52 4.11 -1.28
N GLY A 49 -2.84 4.29 -1.20
CA GLY A 49 -3.50 5.53 -0.78
C GLY A 49 -4.58 5.95 -1.77
N PRO A 50 -5.21 7.11 -1.53
CA PRO A 50 -6.31 7.61 -2.37
C PRO A 50 -5.90 7.87 -3.84
N ASN A 51 -4.64 8.19 -4.09
CA ASN A 51 -4.17 8.61 -5.41
C ASN A 51 -2.80 8.04 -5.80
N ALA A 52 -2.37 6.92 -5.21
CA ALA A 52 -1.06 6.36 -5.51
C ALA A 52 -1.10 4.84 -5.73
N LEU A 53 -0.36 4.37 -6.73
CA LEU A 53 -0.13 2.94 -6.98
C LEU A 53 1.30 2.58 -6.60
N TYR A 54 1.43 1.50 -5.83
CA TYR A 54 2.71 0.88 -5.51
C TYR A 54 2.97 -0.32 -6.41
N PHE A 55 4.13 -0.33 -7.04
CA PHE A 55 4.56 -1.36 -7.98
C PHE A 55 5.44 -2.36 -7.27
N ILE A 56 5.00 -3.62 -7.27
CA ILE A 56 5.70 -4.74 -6.67
C ILE A 56 6.61 -5.36 -7.73
N ASP A 57 7.80 -5.79 -7.30
CA ASP A 57 8.81 -6.35 -8.18
C ASP A 57 8.28 -7.61 -8.89
N THR A 58 8.29 -7.62 -10.22
CA THR A 58 7.80 -8.76 -11.01
C THR A 58 8.71 -9.98 -10.95
N ARG A 59 9.86 -9.88 -10.27
CA ARG A 59 10.72 -11.03 -9.93
C ARG A 59 10.15 -11.90 -8.82
N PHE A 60 9.19 -11.39 -8.04
CA PHE A 60 8.43 -12.23 -7.12
C PHE A 60 7.53 -13.19 -7.89
N ASP A 61 7.31 -14.38 -7.34
CA ASP A 61 6.22 -15.21 -7.81
C ASP A 61 4.86 -14.53 -7.53
N PRO A 62 3.81 -14.83 -8.31
CA PRO A 62 2.52 -14.16 -8.19
C PRO A 62 1.88 -14.27 -6.80
N GLU A 63 2.10 -15.36 -6.07
CA GLU A 63 1.52 -15.59 -4.74
C GLU A 63 2.18 -14.66 -3.71
N THR A 64 3.52 -14.60 -3.72
CA THR A 64 4.26 -13.65 -2.87
C THR A 64 3.90 -12.20 -3.20
N ALA A 65 3.78 -11.84 -4.48
CA ALA A 65 3.38 -10.50 -4.90
C ALA A 65 1.95 -10.15 -4.44
N GLN A 66 1.00 -11.08 -4.59
CA GLN A 66 -0.37 -10.90 -4.11
C GLN A 66 -0.44 -10.70 -2.60
N HIS A 67 0.38 -11.45 -1.85
CA HIS A 67 0.46 -11.30 -0.40
C HIS A 67 1.01 -9.93 0.00
N ILE A 68 2.08 -9.48 -0.66
CA ILE A 68 2.63 -8.13 -0.48
C ILE A 68 1.57 -7.06 -0.79
N LYS A 69 0.86 -7.21 -1.93
CA LYS A 69 -0.22 -6.31 -2.36
C LYS A 69 -1.27 -6.15 -1.27
N LEU A 70 -1.75 -7.26 -0.71
CA LEU A 70 -2.77 -7.25 0.33
C LEU A 70 -2.33 -6.49 1.59
N GLN A 71 -1.07 -6.67 2.02
CA GLN A 71 -0.51 -5.97 3.18
C GLN A 71 -0.41 -4.46 2.92
N ILE A 72 -0.02 -4.04 1.72
CA ILE A 72 0.04 -2.62 1.34
C ILE A 72 -1.36 -2.00 1.29
N GLU A 73 -2.30 -2.66 0.61
CA GLU A 73 -3.65 -2.13 0.41
C GLU A 73 -4.40 -2.00 1.74
N LYS A 74 -4.31 -3.02 2.61
CA LYS A 74 -4.92 -2.96 3.94
C LYS A 74 -4.32 -1.89 4.85
N ALA A 75 -3.04 -1.54 4.65
CA ALA A 75 -2.41 -0.46 5.41
C ALA A 75 -2.69 0.94 4.85
N SER A 76 -2.99 1.06 3.55
CA SER A 76 -2.94 2.35 2.84
C SER A 76 -4.30 2.83 2.35
N VAL A 77 -5.25 1.92 2.07
CA VAL A 77 -6.57 2.26 1.54
C VAL A 77 -7.57 2.27 2.70
N PRO A 78 -8.04 3.45 3.12
CA PRO A 78 -8.95 3.53 4.26
C PRO A 78 -10.33 3.00 3.89
N GLN A 79 -10.90 2.21 4.80
CA GLN A 79 -12.28 1.72 4.72
C GLN A 79 -13.11 2.41 5.81
N PRO A 80 -14.32 2.94 5.52
CA PRO A 80 -15.13 3.67 6.50
C PRO A 80 -15.39 2.88 7.80
N ASP A 81 -15.68 1.60 7.64
CA ASP A 81 -16.04 0.69 8.73
C ASP A 81 -14.86 -0.05 9.35
N GLU A 82 -13.61 0.28 8.96
CA GLU A 82 -12.42 -0.36 9.51
C GLU A 82 -11.49 0.66 10.19
N TYR A 83 -10.62 0.16 11.08
CA TYR A 83 -9.47 0.89 11.60
C TYR A 83 -8.31 -0.07 11.87
N ILE A 84 -7.09 0.46 11.83
CA ILE A 84 -5.87 -0.30 12.13
C ILE A 84 -5.57 -0.15 13.62
N ALA A 85 -5.57 -1.26 14.34
CA ALA A 85 -5.10 -1.36 15.71
C ALA A 85 -3.65 -1.84 15.70
N ILE A 86 -2.74 -1.08 16.33
CA ILE A 86 -1.31 -1.40 16.39
C ILE A 86 -0.95 -1.70 17.84
N ASP A 87 -0.37 -2.86 18.10
CA ASP A 87 0.32 -3.14 19.37
C ASP A 87 1.80 -2.83 19.18
N GLU A 88 2.23 -1.74 19.80
CA GLU A 88 3.59 -1.25 19.66
C GLU A 88 4.59 -2.05 20.50
N ILE A 89 4.14 -2.73 21.55
CA ILE A 89 5.00 -3.55 22.42
C ILE A 89 5.33 -4.86 21.70
N GLU A 90 4.30 -5.50 21.13
CA GLU A 90 4.46 -6.75 20.38
C GLU A 90 4.88 -6.53 18.92
N VAL A 91 4.80 -5.29 18.43
CA VAL A 91 5.07 -4.92 17.03
C VAL A 91 4.15 -5.73 16.10
N THR A 92 2.86 -5.73 16.42
CA THR A 92 1.79 -6.35 15.65
C THR A 92 0.76 -5.32 15.23
N ALA A 93 -0.01 -5.62 14.19
CA ALA A 93 -1.12 -4.78 13.77
C ALA A 93 -2.25 -5.64 13.21
N GLU A 94 -3.47 -5.14 13.36
CA GLU A 94 -4.70 -5.77 12.91
C GLU A 94 -5.64 -4.72 12.31
N VAL A 95 -6.41 -5.10 11.31
CA VAL A 95 -7.57 -4.33 10.88
C VAL A 95 -8.79 -4.84 11.64
N LYS A 96 -9.55 -3.92 12.23
CA LYS A 96 -10.74 -4.23 13.00
C LYS A 96 -11.95 -3.52 12.44
N ASN A 97 -13.09 -4.21 12.43
CA ASN A 97 -14.37 -3.60 12.15
C ASN A 97 -14.69 -2.59 13.28
N ARG A 98 -15.08 -1.37 12.90
CA ARG A 98 -15.35 -0.26 13.82
C ARG A 98 -16.60 -0.51 14.67
N THR A 99 -17.59 -1.22 14.13
CA THR A 99 -18.89 -1.48 14.77
C THR A 99 -18.84 -2.69 15.68
N THR A 100 -18.26 -3.81 15.23
CA THR A 100 -18.23 -5.07 15.99
C THR A 100 -16.97 -5.23 16.84
N GLY A 101 -15.88 -4.54 16.48
CA GLY A 101 -14.56 -4.73 17.09
C GLY A 101 -13.85 -6.01 16.66
N GLU A 102 -14.45 -6.81 15.76
CA GLU A 102 -13.86 -8.05 15.27
C GLU A 102 -12.69 -7.78 14.33
N THR A 103 -11.65 -8.62 14.43
CA THR A 103 -10.48 -8.57 13.55
C THR A 103 -10.85 -9.11 12.17
N THR A 104 -10.72 -8.26 11.14
CA THR A 104 -10.97 -8.60 9.74
C THR A 104 -9.69 -8.94 8.98
N PHE A 105 -8.53 -8.52 9.50
CA PHE A 105 -7.23 -8.82 8.92
C PHE A 105 -6.12 -8.74 9.97
N VAL A 106 -5.12 -9.61 9.87
CA VAL A 106 -3.90 -9.57 10.70
C VAL A 106 -2.70 -9.33 9.79
N PHE A 107 -1.93 -8.29 10.07
CA PHE A 107 -0.72 -8.01 9.30
C PHE A 107 0.41 -8.97 9.69
N ASP A 108 1.25 -9.36 8.72
CA ASP A 108 2.42 -10.14 9.10
C ASP A 108 3.40 -9.23 9.87
N PRO A 109 4.02 -9.74 10.96
CA PRO A 109 4.96 -8.95 11.76
C PRO A 109 6.11 -8.34 10.96
N VAL A 110 6.52 -8.97 9.86
CA VAL A 110 7.59 -8.44 8.99
C VAL A 110 7.17 -7.17 8.24
N TYR A 111 5.91 -7.07 7.80
CA TYR A 111 5.38 -5.87 7.14
C TYR A 111 5.01 -4.80 8.16
N VAL A 112 4.53 -5.17 9.36
CA VAL A 112 4.26 -4.22 10.45
C VAL A 112 5.49 -3.38 10.77
N ARG A 113 6.64 -4.05 10.88
CA ARG A 113 7.95 -3.43 11.14
C ARG A 113 8.39 -2.41 10.10
N VAL A 114 7.78 -2.40 8.92
CA VAL A 114 8.11 -1.51 7.81
C VAL A 114 7.01 -0.47 7.61
N LEU A 115 5.75 -0.90 7.51
CA LEU A 115 4.60 -0.05 7.23
C LEU A 115 4.30 0.92 8.39
N PHE A 116 4.48 0.46 9.63
CA PHE A 116 4.13 1.23 10.83
C PHE A 116 5.36 1.67 11.66
N ALA A 117 6.57 1.48 11.12
CA ALA A 117 7.84 1.74 11.82
C ALA A 117 7.87 3.12 12.49
N ARG A 118 7.50 4.17 11.75
CA ARG A 118 7.50 5.55 12.23
C ARG A 118 6.51 5.79 13.37
N GLY A 119 5.34 5.17 13.31
CA GLY A 119 4.33 5.27 14.37
C GLY A 119 4.81 4.58 15.64
N ILE A 120 5.27 3.33 15.50
CA ILE A 120 5.78 2.51 16.59
C ILE A 120 7.00 3.18 17.25
N ASN A 121 7.96 3.67 16.47
CA ASN A 121 9.14 4.37 17.01
C ASN A 121 8.77 5.68 17.73
N ARG A 122 7.73 6.38 17.28
CA ARG A 122 7.28 7.63 17.91
C ARG A 122 6.73 7.37 19.31
N HIS A 123 6.00 6.28 19.50
CA HIS A 123 5.33 5.96 20.76
C HIS A 123 6.16 5.05 21.67
N ASN A 124 7.03 4.20 21.10
CA ASN A 124 8.01 3.39 21.79
C ASN A 124 9.43 3.54 21.17
N PRO A 125 10.17 4.62 21.53
CA PRO A 125 11.47 4.95 20.94
C PRO A 125 12.58 3.91 21.15
N ASP A 126 12.41 2.99 22.11
CA ASP A 126 13.43 1.99 22.43
C ASP A 126 13.46 0.84 21.41
N ILE A 127 12.38 0.62 20.64
CA ILE A 127 12.29 -0.46 19.63
C ILE A 127 13.21 -0.19 18.44
N LYS A 128 13.34 1.07 18.00
CA LYS A 128 14.23 1.51 16.92
C LYS A 128 14.08 0.69 15.63
N LEU A 129 12.84 0.53 15.16
CA LEU A 129 12.56 -0.09 13.87
C LEU A 129 13.20 0.71 12.73
N PRO A 130 13.66 0.04 11.66
CA PRO A 130 14.22 0.72 10.51
C PRO A 130 13.13 1.55 9.81
N GLU A 131 13.35 2.86 9.72
CA GLU A 131 12.53 3.75 8.90
C GLU A 131 13.14 3.85 7.51
N TYR A 132 12.41 3.34 6.52
CA TYR A 132 12.84 3.40 5.13
C TYR A 132 12.47 4.75 4.52
N GLY A 133 13.34 5.25 3.64
CA GLY A 133 13.09 6.47 2.88
C GLY A 133 11.91 6.33 1.90
N PRO A 134 11.63 7.38 1.11
CA PRO A 134 10.50 7.37 0.18
C PRO A 134 10.57 6.18 -0.79
N ALA A 135 9.40 5.71 -1.21
CA ALA A 135 9.27 4.57 -2.12
C ALA A 135 9.99 4.77 -3.47
N GLY A 136 10.19 6.02 -3.91
CA GLY A 136 10.90 6.33 -5.16
C GLY A 136 10.18 5.74 -6.37
N ASP A 137 10.91 5.06 -7.25
CA ASP A 137 10.37 4.47 -8.49
C ASP A 137 9.24 3.45 -8.28
N TRP A 138 9.11 2.93 -7.05
CA TRP A 138 8.10 1.94 -6.67
C TRP A 138 6.72 2.56 -6.48
N LEU A 139 6.58 3.89 -6.42
CA LEU A 139 5.32 4.57 -6.19
C LEU A 139 5.04 5.57 -7.30
N VAL A 140 3.87 5.47 -7.92
CA VAL A 140 3.35 6.46 -8.87
C VAL A 140 2.17 7.15 -8.23
N THR A 141 2.21 8.49 -8.19
CA THR A 141 1.11 9.32 -7.66
C THR A 141 0.40 10.00 -8.83
N TYR A 142 -0.92 10.08 -8.73
CA TYR A 142 -1.79 10.62 -9.76
C TYR A 142 -2.47 11.89 -9.26
N ASP A 143 -2.71 12.81 -10.19
CA ASP A 143 -3.64 13.92 -9.98
C ASP A 143 -5.05 13.45 -10.37
N LEU A 144 -5.93 13.37 -9.38
CA LEU A 144 -7.29 12.86 -9.59
C LEU A 144 -8.16 13.84 -10.37
N ASP A 145 -7.91 15.14 -10.27
CA ASP A 145 -8.68 16.15 -11.00
C ASP A 145 -8.33 16.12 -12.49
N ASP A 146 -7.05 15.95 -12.82
CA ASP A 146 -6.59 15.78 -14.20
C ASP A 146 -7.15 14.50 -14.86
N ILE A 147 -7.21 13.39 -14.10
CA ILE A 147 -7.80 12.14 -14.59
C ILE A 147 -9.28 12.36 -14.96
N LEU A 148 -10.05 12.99 -14.08
CA LEU A 148 -11.48 13.22 -14.28
C LEU A 148 -11.77 14.20 -15.42
N ALA A 149 -10.93 15.23 -15.59
CA ALA A 149 -11.03 16.15 -16.73
C ALA A 149 -10.80 15.41 -18.07
N THR A 150 -9.88 14.45 -18.08
CA THR A 150 -9.55 13.64 -19.25
C THR A 150 -10.60 12.58 -19.56
N SER A 151 -11.20 11.96 -18.53
CA SER A 151 -12.28 10.99 -18.71
C SER A 151 -13.61 11.64 -19.11
N GLY A 152 -13.89 12.86 -18.63
CA GLY A 152 -15.10 13.63 -18.97
C GLY A 152 -15.10 14.19 -20.40
N SER A 153 -13.92 14.37 -21.02
CA SER A 153 -13.80 14.84 -22.41
C SER A 153 -14.09 13.77 -23.49
N LYS A 154 -14.39 12.52 -23.09
CA LYS A 154 -14.75 11.43 -24.01
C LYS A 154 -16.26 11.14 -24.08
N GLY A 155 -17.10 12.03 -23.54
CA GLY A 155 -18.58 11.93 -23.56
C GLY A 155 -19.23 12.67 -24.72
#